data_AF-A0A2D7NAE4-F1
#
_entry.id   AF-A0A2D7NAE4-F1
#
_cell.length_a   1.000
_cell.length_b   1.000
_cell.length_c   1.000
_cell.angle_alpha   90.00
_cell.angle_beta   90.00
_cell.angle_gamma   90.00
#
_symmetry.space_group_name_H-M   'P 1'
#
loop_
_entity.id
_entity.type
_entity.pdbx_description
1 polymer ?
#
loop_
_entity_poly.entity_id
_entity_poly.type
_entity_poly.pdbx_seq_one_letter_code
_entity_poly.pdbx_strand_id
1 'polypeptide(L)' 'MIKILATVCFLSVGAEKQDLCMSGFIPMTKPLVTVQECSVAIKDISEYVNQDFKDRNIAMNLQCVRDNYGTTNI' A
#
# COMPACT_ATOMS: atom_id res chain seq x y z
N MET A 1 -4.28 -12.20 11.43
CA MET A 1 -4.69 -10.78 11.51
C MET A 1 -4.63 -10.19 10.10
N ILE A 2 -5.49 -9.25 9.72
CA ILE A 2 -5.41 -8.62 8.38
C ILE A 2 -4.55 -7.37 8.47
N LYS A 3 -3.68 -7.17 7.48
CA LYS A 3 -2.81 -6.00 7.32
C LYS A 3 -3.04 -5.41 5.91
N ILE A 4 -2.70 -4.14 5.75
CA ILE A 4 -2.68 -3.49 4.44
C ILE A 4 -1.23 -3.40 3.98
N LEU A 5 -0.90 -4.06 2.88
CA LEU A 5 0.36 -3.87 2.18
C LEU A 5 0.19 -2.71 1.20
N ALA A 6 1.04 -1.70 1.33
CA ALA A 6 1.15 -0.62 0.37
C ALA A 6 2.39 -0.81 -0.47
N THR A 7 2.24 -0.68 -1.79
CA THR A 7 3.36 -0.49 -2.72
C THR A 7 3.25 0.89 -3.30
N VAL A 8 4.30 1.70 -3.13
CA VAL A 8 4.39 3.07 -3.64
C VAL A 8 5.53 3.12 -4.65
N CYS A 9 5.25 3.62 -5.85
CA CYS A 9 6.21 3.77 -6.92
C CYS A 9 6.34 5.24 -7.32
N PHE A 10 7.55 5.78 -7.25
CA PHE A 10 7.89 7.07 -7.84
C PHE A 10 8.26 6.82 -9.30
N LEU A 11 7.47 7.34 -10.21
CA LEU A 11 7.65 7.09 -11.63
C LEU A 11 8.64 8.07 -12.24
N SER A 12 9.44 7.59 -13.20
CA SER A 12 10.35 8.43 -14.00
C SER A 12 11.31 9.29 -13.16
N VAL A 13 11.87 8.74 -12.08
CA VAL A 13 12.85 9.44 -11.24
C VAL A 13 14.24 9.46 -11.89
N GLY A 14 14.96 10.57 -11.70
CA GLY A 14 16.34 10.74 -12.17
C GLY A 14 16.48 10.96 -13.69
N ALA A 15 17.72 11.09 -14.16
CA ALA A 15 18.03 11.36 -15.56
C ALA A 15 17.61 10.22 -16.51
N GLU A 16 17.54 8.99 -15.98
CA GLU A 16 17.23 7.78 -16.74
C GLU A 16 15.75 7.37 -16.70
N LYS A 17 14.88 8.16 -16.02
CA LYS A 17 13.45 7.87 -15.86
C LYS A 17 13.18 6.45 -15.33
N GLN A 18 13.86 6.07 -14.27
CA GLN A 18 13.62 4.78 -13.63
C GLN A 18 12.40 4.86 -12.72
N ASP A 19 11.69 3.75 -12.52
CA ASP A 19 10.60 3.66 -11.56
C ASP A 19 11.12 3.07 -10.24
N LEU A 20 11.00 3.82 -9.15
CA LEU A 20 11.44 3.39 -7.82
C LEU A 20 10.23 2.96 -6.99
N CYS A 21 10.10 1.66 -6.75
CA CYS A 21 9.02 1.09 -5.97
C CYS A 21 9.47 0.62 -4.59
N MET A 22 8.66 0.90 -3.57
CA MET A 22 8.85 0.44 -2.20
C MET A 22 7.56 -0.18 -1.68
N SER A 23 7.68 -1.27 -0.92
CA SER A 23 6.54 -1.95 -0.30
C SER A 23 6.67 -1.98 1.22
N GLY A 24 5.55 -1.77 1.92
CA GLY A 24 5.52 -1.80 3.38
C GLY A 24 4.12 -1.95 3.93
N PHE A 25 4.01 -2.43 5.17
CA PHE A 25 2.72 -2.53 5.84
C PHE A 25 2.31 -1.17 6.41
N ILE A 26 1.06 -0.76 6.16
CA ILE A 26 0.50 0.44 6.77
C ILE A 26 0.25 0.17 8.26
N PRO A 27 0.81 0.98 9.17
CA PRO A 27 0.55 0.83 10.59
C PRO A 27 -0.90 1.23 10.89
N MET A 28 -1.67 0.29 11.43
CA MET A 28 -3.05 0.52 11.82
C MET A 28 -3.15 0.74 13.33
N THR A 29 -3.87 1.78 13.76
CA THR A 29 -4.13 2.04 15.18
C THR A 29 -5.06 1.01 15.81
N LYS A 30 -5.88 0.35 14.98
CA LYS A 30 -6.76 -0.76 15.37
C LYS A 30 -6.53 -1.96 14.44
N PRO A 31 -6.55 -3.19 14.96
CA PRO A 31 -6.40 -4.38 14.13
C PRO A 31 -7.59 -4.53 13.18
N LEU A 32 -7.31 -4.89 11.92
CA LEU A 32 -8.33 -5.25 10.94
C LEU A 32 -8.64 -6.75 11.10
N VAL A 33 -9.91 -7.08 11.32
CA VAL A 33 -10.37 -8.44 11.63
C VAL A 33 -11.02 -9.07 10.41
N THR A 34 -11.77 -8.29 9.62
CA THR A 34 -12.49 -8.77 8.44
C THR A 34 -11.95 -8.18 7.14
N VAL A 35 -12.20 -8.88 6.02
CA VAL A 35 -11.84 -8.38 4.68
C VAL A 35 -12.64 -7.13 4.33
N GLN A 36 -13.90 -7.05 4.78
CA GLN A 36 -14.75 -5.86 4.59
C GLN A 36 -14.15 -4.61 5.24
N GLU A 37 -13.73 -4.71 6.50
CA GLU A 37 -13.06 -3.61 7.22
C GLU A 37 -11.79 -3.16 6.51
N CYS A 38 -11.01 -4.11 6.01
CA CYS A 38 -9.80 -3.82 5.27
C CYS A 38 -10.09 -3.12 3.93
N SER A 39 -11.09 -3.56 3.18
CA SER A 39 -11.51 -2.91 1.92
C SER A 39 -12.00 -1.49 2.15
N VAL A 40 -12.75 -1.25 3.23
CA VAL A 40 -13.19 0.10 3.62
C VAL A 40 -11.97 0.97 3.97
N ALA A 41 -11.05 0.47 4.78
CA ALA A 41 -9.83 1.19 5.13
C ALA A 41 -8.96 1.53 3.89
N ILE A 42 -8.82 0.60 2.94
CA ILE A 42 -8.13 0.86 1.67
C ILE A 42 -8.83 1.96 0.87
N LYS A 43 -10.16 1.92 0.80
CA LYS A 43 -10.93 2.95 0.10
C LYS A 43 -10.68 4.33 0.73
N ASP A 44 -10.80 4.44 2.05
CA ASP A 44 -10.60 5.70 2.78
C ASP A 44 -9.18 6.26 2.58
N ILE A 45 -8.16 5.40 2.63
CA ILE A 45 -6.77 5.79 2.35
C ILE A 45 -6.63 6.26 0.89
N SER A 46 -7.21 5.52 -0.05
CA SER A 46 -7.09 5.85 -1.48
C SER A 46 -7.75 7.19 -1.83
N GLU A 47 -8.90 7.51 -1.22
CA GLU A 47 -9.61 8.77 -1.43
C GLU A 47 -8.81 9.98 -0.92
N TYR A 48 -8.11 9.82 0.20
CA TYR A 48 -7.24 10.86 0.75
C TYR A 48 -6.00 11.13 -0.12
N VAL A 49 -5.43 10.09 -0.74
CA VAL A 49 -4.08 10.14 -1.34
C VAL A 49 -4.08 10.45 -2.85
N ASN A 50 -5.19 10.23 -3.55
CA ASN A 50 -5.23 10.15 -5.02
C ASN A 50 -4.74 11.41 -5.75
N GLN A 51 -5.13 12.62 -5.32
CA GLN A 51 -4.80 13.85 -6.05
C GLN A 51 -3.32 14.22 -5.90
N ASP A 52 -2.81 14.24 -4.67
CA ASP A 52 -1.41 14.57 -4.39
C ASP A 52 -0.42 13.62 -5.08
N PHE A 53 -0.80 12.35 -5.26
CA PHE A 53 0.05 11.34 -5.86
C PHE A 53 0.10 11.46 -7.38
N LYS A 54 -1.02 11.80 -8.02
CA LYS A 54 -1.05 12.07 -9.46
C LYS A 54 -0.16 13.24 -9.85
N ASP A 55 -0.25 14.34 -9.11
CA ASP A 55 0.54 15.55 -9.37
C ASP A 55 2.05 15.31 -9.22
N ARG A 56 2.44 14.29 -8.45
CA ARG A 56 3.83 13.94 -8.15
C ARG A 56 4.35 12.74 -8.93
N ASN A 57 3.59 12.22 -9.90
CA ASN A 57 3.92 10.97 -10.62
C ASN A 57 4.19 9.79 -9.68
N ILE A 58 3.38 9.67 -8.64
CA ILE A 58 3.45 8.58 -7.67
C ILE A 58 2.30 7.61 -7.96
N ALA A 59 2.61 6.35 -8.21
CA ALA A 59 1.63 5.27 -8.28
C ALA A 59 1.56 4.56 -6.92
N MET A 60 0.36 4.19 -6.49
CA MET A 60 0.16 3.44 -5.26
C MET A 60 -0.79 2.29 -5.48
N ASN A 61 -0.43 1.12 -4.95
CA ASN A 61 -1.27 -0.05 -4.89
C ASN A 61 -1.43 -0.49 -3.43
N LEU A 62 -2.68 -0.73 -3.01
CA LEU A 62 -3.02 -1.13 -1.65
C LEU A 62 -3.68 -2.51 -1.70
N GLN A 63 -3.24 -3.41 -0.82
CA GLN A 63 -3.73 -4.78 -0.79
C GLN A 63 -4.02 -5.25 0.63
N CYS A 64 -5.18 -5.88 0.81
CA CYS A 64 -5.52 -6.60 2.03
C CYS A 64 -4.78 -7.94 2.04
N VAL A 65 -3.90 -8.12 3.03
CA VAL A 65 -3.12 -9.36 3.19
C VAL A 65 -3.39 -9.95 4.57
N ARG A 66 -3.60 -11.27 4.61
CA ARG A 66 -3.62 -12.00 5.87
C ARG A 66 -2.20 -12.23 6.33
N ASP A 67 -1.92 -11.76 7.54
CA ASP A 67 -0.70 -12.05 8.27
C ASP A 67 -0.69 -13.53 8.65
N ASN A 68 -0.16 -14.36 7.76
CA ASN A 68 0.13 -15.76 8.01
C ASN A 68 1.54 -15.81 8.61
N TYR A 69 1.68 -15.57 9.92
CA TYR A 69 2.90 -15.95 10.62
C TYR A 69 3.07 -17.48 10.48
N GLY A 70 4.00 -17.92 9.62
CA GLY A 70 4.33 -19.35 9.51
C GLY A 70 5.00 -19.88 8.23
N THR A 71 5.10 -19.13 7.12
CA THR A 71 5.87 -19.61 5.95
C THR A 71 6.88 -18.58 5.50
N THR A 72 8.00 -18.54 6.21
CA THR A 72 9.31 -18.33 5.60
C THR A 72 9.44 -19.32 4.45
N ASN A 73 9.55 -18.85 3.21
CA ASN A 73 10.30 -19.58 2.20
C ASN A 73 11.48 -18.69 1.83
N ILE A 74 12.62 -19.10 2.38
CA ILE A 74 13.97 -18.83 1.88
C ILE A 74 14.05 -19.36 0.46
#